data_AF-A0A350V3Z0-F1
#
_entry.id   AF-A0A350V3Z0-F1
#
_cell.length_a   1.000
_cell.length_b   1.000
_cell.length_c   1.000
_cell.angle_alpha   90.00
_cell.angle_beta   90.00
_cell.angle_gamma   90.00
#
_symmetry.space_group_name_H-M   'P 1'
#
loop_
_entity.id
_entity.type
_entity.pdbx_description
1 polymer ?
#
loop_
_entity_poly.entity_id
_entity_poly.type
_entity_poly.pdbx_seq_one_letter_code
_entity_poly.pdbx_strand_id
1 'polypeptide(L)'
;MKKLAAVLIFISIINVFTQETKPQLSVTIDDPSVETSGSMSWMQRDDALLEALEKNGITAALFVCGKRTDNAEGKVLLSKWNDRG
;
A
#
# COMPACT_ATOMS: atom_id res chain seq x y z
N MET A 1 32.65 33.36 2.34
CA MET A 1 32.43 31.90 2.30
C MET A 1 32.04 31.32 3.67
N LYS A 2 32.83 31.50 4.74
CA LYS A 2 32.53 30.90 6.08
C LYS A 2 31.18 31.32 6.70
N LYS A 3 30.78 32.59 6.55
CA LYS A 3 29.48 33.10 7.04
C LYS A 3 28.28 32.50 6.27
N LEU A 4 28.44 32.24 4.97
CA LEU A 4 27.40 31.65 4.13
C LEU A 4 27.19 30.16 4.48
N ALA A 5 28.27 29.44 4.73
CA ALA A 5 28.22 28.05 5.19
C ALA A 5 27.53 27.93 6.57
N ALA A 6 27.82 28.83 7.51
CA ALA A 6 27.17 28.83 8.82
C ALA A 6 25.65 29.08 8.74
N VAL A 7 25.22 29.99 7.86
CA VAL A 7 23.79 30.28 7.63
C VAL A 7 23.08 29.07 7.01
N LEU A 8 23.71 28.42 6.03
CA LEU A 8 23.16 27.20 5.42
C LEU A 8 23.01 26.07 6.44
N ILE A 9 24.02 25.84 7.28
CA ILE A 9 23.97 24.85 8.36
C ILE A 9 22.83 25.16 9.34
N PHE A 10 22.67 26.43 9.71
CA PHE A 10 21.62 26.84 10.64
C PHE A 10 20.21 26.63 10.07
N ILE A 11 19.99 26.93 8.78
CA ILE A 11 18.72 26.69 8.08
C ILE A 11 18.42 25.18 7.97
N SER A 12 19.43 24.34 7.74
CA SER A 12 19.25 22.89 7.70
C SER A 12 18.82 22.32 9.05
N ILE A 13 19.34 22.84 10.16
CA ILE A 13 18.98 22.38 11.51
C ILE A 13 17.52 22.73 11.85
N ILE A 14 17.05 23.94 11.49
CA ILE A 14 15.68 24.37 11.79
C ILE A 14 14.65 23.48 11.09
N ASN A 15 14.89 23.07 9.84
CA ASN A 15 13.97 22.21 9.08
C ASN A 15 13.82 20.80 9.66
N VAL A 16 14.81 20.29 10.39
CA VAL A 16 14.75 18.96 11.03
C VAL A 16 13.87 19.00 12.29
N PHE A 17 13.87 20.11 13.02
CA PHE A 17 13.12 20.24 14.28
C PHE A 17 11.62 20.55 14.09
N THR A 18 11.18 20.93 12.89
CA THR A 18 9.79 21.30 12.61
C THR A 18 8.99 20.23 11.87
N GLN A 19 9.43 18.97 11.90
CA GLN A 19 8.71 17.88 11.25
C GLN A 19 7.47 17.52 12.07
N GLU A 20 6.34 18.19 11.81
CA GLU A 20 5.05 17.78 12.36
C GLU A 20 4.72 16.36 11.90
N THR A 21 4.44 15.47 12.85
CA THR A 21 4.01 14.10 12.57
C THR A 21 2.61 14.14 12.00
N LYS A 22 2.49 14.07 10.67
CA LYS A 22 1.21 13.91 10.01
C LYS A 22 0.56 12.60 10.47
N PRO A 23 -0.77 12.56 10.66
CA PRO A 23 -1.48 11.32 10.93
C PRO A 23 -1.14 10.26 9.88
N GLN A 24 -0.82 9.04 10.32
CA GLN A 24 -0.56 7.91 9.45
C GLN A 24 -1.80 7.01 9.41
N LEU A 25 -2.14 6.51 8.21
CA LEU A 25 -3.24 5.59 7.97
C LEU A 25 -2.68 4.27 7.44
N SER A 26 -3.19 3.15 7.93
CA SER A 26 -2.94 1.83 7.38
C SER A 26 -4.24 1.26 6.83
N VAL A 27 -4.22 0.82 5.57
CA VAL A 27 -5.36 0.15 4.93
C VAL A 27 -5.09 -1.36 4.95
N THR A 28 -6.07 -2.12 5.42
CA THR A 28 -5.99 -3.58 5.49
C THR A 28 -7.21 -4.19 4.83
N ILE A 29 -7.02 -5.33 4.16
CA ILE A 29 -8.06 -6.10 3.50
C ILE A 29 -7.97 -7.53 4.04
N ASP A 30 -9.10 -8.08 4.46
CA ASP A 30 -9.14 -9.40 5.08
C ASP A 30 -9.85 -10.42 4.19
N ASP A 31 -9.35 -11.66 4.25
CA ASP A 31 -10.09 -12.85 3.85
C ASP A 31 -10.64 -12.81 2.41
N PRO A 32 -9.79 -12.52 1.40
CA PRO A 32 -10.23 -12.49 0.01
C PRO A 32 -10.83 -13.83 -0.39
N SER A 33 -11.78 -13.78 -1.32
CA SER A 33 -12.39 -14.97 -1.90
C SER A 33 -12.20 -14.99 -3.40
N VAL A 34 -11.69 -16.12 -3.88
CA VAL A 34 -11.58 -16.47 -5.32
C VAL A 34 -12.86 -17.08 -5.86
N GLU A 35 -13.92 -17.15 -5.05
CA GLU A 35 -15.23 -17.58 -5.52
C GLU A 35 -15.90 -16.46 -6.34
N THR A 36 -16.55 -16.85 -7.42
CA THR A 36 -17.42 -15.94 -8.17
C THR A 36 -18.63 -15.62 -7.31
N SER A 37 -18.84 -14.33 -7.04
CA SER A 37 -19.98 -13.86 -6.26
C SER A 37 -20.52 -12.55 -6.85
N GLY A 38 -21.83 -12.47 -7.05
CA GLY A 38 -22.45 -11.32 -7.72
C GLY A 38 -22.11 -11.25 -9.21
N SER A 39 -22.09 -10.03 -9.75
CA SER A 39 -21.92 -9.75 -11.18
C SER A 39 -20.47 -9.66 -11.66
N MET A 40 -19.50 -9.55 -10.74
CA MET A 40 -18.08 -9.48 -11.06
C MET A 40 -17.38 -10.77 -10.64
N SER A 41 -16.52 -11.28 -11.53
CA SER A 41 -15.56 -12.32 -11.16
C SER A 41 -14.60 -11.82 -10.07
N TRP A 42 -14.00 -12.76 -9.32
CA TRP A 42 -13.03 -12.40 -8.30
C TRP A 42 -11.85 -11.62 -8.89
N MET A 43 -11.38 -11.97 -10.09
CA MET A 43 -10.29 -11.28 -10.78
C MET A 43 -10.64 -9.82 -11.07
N GLN A 44 -11.84 -9.55 -11.57
CA GLN A 44 -12.28 -8.19 -11.86
C GLN A 44 -12.38 -7.34 -10.59
N ARG A 45 -12.84 -7.92 -9.47
CA ARG A 45 -12.89 -7.20 -8.19
C ARG A 45 -11.50 -6.90 -7.66
N ASP A 46 -10.61 -7.89 -7.72
CA ASP A 46 -9.22 -7.79 -7.28
C ASP A 46 -8.44 -6.75 -8.12
N ASP A 47 -8.61 -6.76 -9.45
CA ASP A 47 -8.01 -5.76 -10.34
C ASP A 47 -8.54 -4.36 -10.08
N ALA A 48 -9.86 -4.21 -9.93
CA ALA A 48 -10.45 -2.91 -9.64
C ALA A 48 -9.97 -2.33 -8.31
N LEU A 49 -9.78 -3.19 -7.29
CA LEU A 49 -9.22 -2.78 -5.99
C LEU A 49 -7.76 -2.35 -6.11
N LEU A 50 -6.91 -3.19 -6.72
CA LEU A 50 -5.48 -2.88 -6.89
C LEU A 50 -5.27 -1.63 -7.77
N GLU A 51 -6.07 -1.45 -8.83
CA GLU A 51 -6.03 -0.23 -9.65
C GLU A 51 -6.42 1.01 -8.85
N ALA A 52 -7.44 0.91 -7.98
CA ALA A 52 -7.83 2.03 -7.12
C ALA A 52 -6.74 2.39 -6.11
N LEU A 53 -6.06 1.40 -5.51
CA LEU A 53 -4.95 1.62 -4.60
C LEU A 53 -3.76 2.30 -5.31
N GLU A 54 -3.35 1.75 -6.45
CA GLU A 54 -2.26 2.26 -7.28
C GLU A 54 -2.51 3.69 -7.75
N LYS A 55 -3.72 3.96 -8.28
CA LYS A 55 -4.13 5.29 -8.74
C LYS A 55 -4.05 6.36 -7.65
N ASN A 56 -4.25 5.98 -6.39
CA ASN A 56 -4.19 6.89 -5.25
C ASN A 56 -2.85 6.84 -4.50
N GLY A 57 -1.87 6.06 -4.97
CA GLY A 57 -0.58 5.91 -4.30
C GLY A 57 -0.68 5.30 -2.90
N ILE A 58 -1.65 4.41 -2.69
CA ILE A 58 -1.89 3.75 -1.40
C ILE A 58 -1.32 2.34 -1.45
N THR A 59 -0.48 2.00 -0.47
CA THR A 59 -0.08 0.62 -0.15
C THR A 59 -1.03 0.04 0.89
N ALA A 60 -1.43 -1.21 0.74
CA ALA A 60 -2.33 -1.90 1.64
C ALA A 60 -1.85 -3.31 2.00
N ALA A 61 -2.20 -3.77 3.19
CA ALA A 61 -1.89 -5.13 3.61
C ALA A 61 -3.09 -6.07 3.37
N LEU A 62 -2.84 -7.22 2.76
CA LEU A 62 -3.83 -8.29 2.59
C LEU A 62 -3.58 -9.39 3.62
N PHE A 63 -4.54 -9.59 4.54
CA PHE A 63 -4.55 -10.73 5.45
C PHE A 63 -5.33 -11.89 4.84
N VAL A 64 -4.69 -13.04 4.68
CA VAL A 64 -5.26 -14.19 3.98
C VAL A 64 -5.47 -15.39 4.89
N CYS A 65 -6.51 -16.17 4.58
CA CYS A 65 -6.72 -17.49 5.15
C CYS A 65 -6.12 -18.55 4.23
N GLY A 66 -5.15 -19.34 4.71
CA GLY A 66 -4.49 -20.38 3.92
C GLY A 66 -5.48 -21.39 3.29
N LYS A 67 -6.57 -21.71 3.98
CA LYS A 67 -7.63 -22.59 3.43
C LYS A 67 -8.27 -22.04 2.15
N ARG A 68 -8.28 -20.71 1.95
CA ARG A 68 -8.87 -20.05 0.78
C ARG A 68 -7.85 -19.78 -0.33
N THR A 69 -6.57 -19.68 0.02
CA THR A 69 -5.51 -19.31 -0.92
C THR A 69 -4.57 -20.45 -1.32
N ASP A 70 -4.65 -21.61 -0.65
CA ASP A 70 -3.88 -22.81 -1.01
C ASP A 70 -4.51 -23.58 -2.18
N ASN A 71 -4.70 -22.89 -3.29
CA ASN A 71 -5.14 -23.42 -4.58
C ASN A 71 -4.52 -22.56 -5.71
N ALA A 72 -4.78 -22.91 -6.97
CA ALA A 72 -4.15 -22.24 -8.10
C ALA A 72 -4.57 -20.76 -8.19
N GLU A 73 -5.86 -20.47 -8.05
CA GLU A 73 -6.45 -19.14 -8.11
C GLU A 73 -5.94 -18.26 -6.97
N GLY A 74 -5.87 -18.82 -5.77
CA GLY A 74 -5.32 -18.18 -4.58
C GLY A 74 -3.87 -17.79 -4.76
N LYS A 75 -3.04 -18.63 -5.39
CA LYS A 75 -1.64 -18.29 -5.72
C LYS A 75 -1.55 -17.17 -6.74
N VAL A 76 -2.45 -17.12 -7.72
CA VAL A 76 -2.53 -15.99 -8.66
C VAL A 76 -2.88 -14.70 -7.93
N LEU A 77 -3.87 -14.72 -7.04
CA LEU A 77 -4.24 -13.58 -6.20
C LEU A 77 -3.04 -13.11 -5.37
N LEU A 78 -2.36 -14.02 -4.67
CA LEU A 78 -1.19 -13.69 -3.84
C LEU A 78 -0.05 -13.08 -4.66
N SER A 79 0.22 -13.59 -5.87
CA SER A 79 1.24 -13.03 -6.76
C SER A 79 0.91 -11.58 -7.13
N LYS A 80 -0.34 -11.29 -7.50
CA LYS A 80 -0.76 -9.93 -7.86
C LYS A 80 -0.58 -8.95 -6.70
N TRP A 81 -0.93 -9.37 -5.49
CA TRP A 81 -0.76 -8.57 -4.28
C TRP A 81 0.70 -8.38 -3.87
N ASN A 82 1.55 -9.38 -4.07
CA ASN A 82 2.99 -9.21 -3.84
C ASN A 82 3.62 -8.17 -4.78
N ASP A 83 3.09 -8.03 -5.99
CA ASP A 83 3.65 -7.15 -7.02
C ASP A 83 3.05 -5.72 -6.97
N ARG A 84 1.81 -5.57 -6.49
CA ARG A 84 1.03 -4.31 -6.58
C ARG A 84 0.44 -3.80 -5.27
N GLY A 85 0.41 -4.62 -4.22
CA GLY A 85 -0.26 -4.35 -2.93
C GLY A 85 0.51 -3.40 -2.03
#